data_AF-A0A1M7SDU4-F1
#
_entry.id   AF-A0A1M7SDU4-F1
#
_cell.length_a   1.000
_cell.length_b   1.000
_cell.length_c   1.000
_cell.angle_alpha   90.00
_cell.angle_beta   90.00
_cell.angle_gamma   90.00
#
_symmetry.space_group_name_H-M   'P 1'
#
loop_
_entity.id
_entity.type
_entity.pdbx_description
1 polymer ?
#
loop_
_entity_poly.entity_id
_entity_poly.type
_entity_poly.pdbx_seq_one_letter_code
_entity_poly.pdbx_strand_id
1 'polypeptide(L)'
;MAGDNYSLFNFDGASDVVNNLINKLASATGWIVNHDTAHRIAQKTFIKDIQNSDIDPVSKALLISQSGKIIRERTNQHNTLSIAINSITKADKIEDVDNDWIVQFMESVKNISDVEFQKVWALIFASECSKPGSVPKSLLFVLQRMDKNDAELFVRFSSLVVKVCGVPAPCLFDEFYESGKEKRGIYETSGMTYEDLTQLEALGLVKTSAVYAGGFFIQIDEKS
;
A
#
# COMPACT_ATOMS: atom_id res chain seq x y z
N MET A 1 -26.91 -33.60 -3.00
CA MET A 1 -25.56 -33.33 -3.53
C MET A 1 -25.07 -32.10 -2.80
N ALA A 2 -24.17 -32.27 -1.83
CA ALA A 2 -23.59 -31.16 -1.10
C ALA A 2 -22.70 -30.38 -2.07
N GLY A 3 -22.98 -29.09 -2.25
CA GLY A 3 -22.14 -28.22 -3.07
C GLY A 3 -20.82 -28.03 -2.37
N ASP A 4 -19.77 -28.65 -2.89
CA ASP A 4 -18.40 -28.35 -2.48
C ASP A 4 -18.14 -26.86 -2.79
N ASN A 5 -18.07 -26.03 -1.74
CA ASN A 5 -17.70 -24.64 -1.86
C ASN A 5 -16.21 -24.56 -2.21
N TYR A 6 -15.91 -24.46 -3.51
CA TYR A 6 -14.55 -24.27 -4.00
C TYR A 6 -14.10 -22.83 -3.75
N SER A 7 -13.13 -22.68 -2.86
CA SER A 7 -12.47 -21.42 -2.52
C SER A 7 -11.10 -21.30 -3.20
N LEU A 8 -10.62 -20.06 -3.36
CA LEU A 8 -9.31 -19.79 -3.95
C LEU A 8 -8.13 -19.75 -2.95
N PHE A 9 -8.32 -19.49 -1.63
CA PHE A 9 -7.23 -19.26 -0.64
C PHE A 9 -7.53 -19.71 0.81
N ASN A 10 -6.50 -19.87 1.65
CA ASN A 10 -6.58 -20.28 3.08
C ASN A 10 -5.76 -19.33 3.99
N PHE A 11 -6.26 -18.99 5.19
CA PHE A 11 -5.50 -18.30 6.24
C PHE A 11 -5.42 -19.20 7.48
N ASP A 12 -4.23 -19.69 7.82
CA ASP A 12 -4.04 -20.60 8.96
C ASP A 12 -4.22 -19.89 10.31
N GLY A 13 -4.90 -20.57 11.25
CA GLY A 13 -5.10 -20.11 12.63
C GLY A 13 -6.35 -19.22 12.80
N ALA A 14 -7.52 -19.84 12.92
CA ALA A 14 -8.80 -19.15 13.04
C ALA A 14 -9.00 -18.49 14.42
N SER A 15 -8.47 -17.28 14.59
CA SER A 15 -8.96 -16.31 15.57
C SER A 15 -10.25 -15.66 15.07
N ASP A 16 -11.15 -15.22 15.95
CA ASP A 16 -12.39 -14.51 15.59
C ASP A 16 -12.12 -13.30 14.66
N VAL A 17 -10.94 -12.69 14.81
CA VAL A 17 -10.44 -11.61 13.95
C VAL A 17 -10.35 -12.03 12.49
N VAL A 18 -9.82 -13.23 12.24
CA VAL A 18 -9.62 -13.78 10.90
C VAL A 18 -10.97 -14.11 10.27
N ASN A 19 -11.90 -14.68 11.04
CA ASN A 19 -13.25 -15.01 10.56
C ASN A 19 -14.04 -13.77 10.15
N ASN A 20 -14.03 -12.72 10.97
CA ASN A 20 -14.71 -11.46 10.65
C ASN A 20 -14.12 -10.80 9.40
N LEU A 21 -12.79 -10.87 9.23
CA LEU A 21 -12.14 -10.37 8.03
C LEU A 21 -12.50 -11.17 6.78
N ILE A 22 -12.50 -12.51 6.86
CA ILE A 22 -12.92 -13.37 5.74
C ILE A 22 -14.35 -13.05 5.33
N ASN A 23 -15.27 -12.94 6.28
CA ASN A 23 -16.66 -12.57 6.02
C ASN A 23 -16.77 -11.20 5.35
N LYS A 24 -16.01 -10.21 5.84
CA LYS A 24 -15.98 -8.87 5.27
C LYS A 24 -15.46 -8.88 3.84
N LEU A 25 -14.34 -9.56 3.57
CA LEU A 25 -13.76 -9.70 2.24
C LEU A 25 -14.72 -10.42 1.28
N ALA A 26 -15.38 -11.48 1.75
CA ALA A 26 -16.40 -12.18 0.97
C ALA A 26 -17.57 -11.25 0.60
N SER A 27 -18.05 -10.45 1.57
CA SER A 27 -19.15 -9.51 1.33
C SER A 27 -18.78 -8.37 0.36
N ALA A 28 -17.54 -7.86 0.45
CA ALA A 28 -17.09 -6.72 -0.35
C ALA A 28 -16.67 -7.13 -1.77
N THR A 29 -16.06 -8.31 -1.92
CA THR A 29 -15.35 -8.69 -3.16
C THR A 29 -15.84 -10.01 -3.78
N GLY A 30 -16.73 -10.74 -3.09
CA GLY A 30 -17.11 -12.10 -3.48
C GLY A 30 -15.96 -13.11 -3.34
N TRP A 31 -14.92 -12.78 -2.58
CA TRP A 31 -13.76 -13.65 -2.40
C TRP A 31 -14.04 -14.75 -1.37
N ILE A 32 -13.88 -16.01 -1.77
CA ILE A 32 -14.20 -17.20 -0.95
C ILE A 32 -12.89 -17.82 -0.40
N VAL A 33 -12.80 -18.16 0.90
CA VAL A 33 -11.57 -18.64 1.62
C VAL A 33 -11.81 -19.97 2.40
N ASN A 34 -11.19 -21.12 2.04
CA ASN A 34 -11.34 -22.46 2.66
C ASN A 34 -10.03 -23.34 2.60
N HIS A 35 -10.02 -24.48 3.32
CA HIS A 35 -8.85 -25.33 3.66
C HIS A 35 -8.11 -26.10 2.53
N ASP A 36 -6.89 -26.50 2.86
CA ASP A 36 -5.64 -26.50 2.08
C ASP A 36 -5.35 -27.69 1.12
N THR A 37 -6.35 -28.24 0.44
CA THR A 37 -6.09 -29.33 -0.56
C THR A 37 -6.84 -29.12 -1.88
N ALA A 38 -7.92 -28.35 -1.85
CA ALA A 38 -8.80 -28.13 -2.99
C ALA A 38 -8.14 -27.29 -4.11
N HIS A 39 -7.20 -26.38 -3.80
CA HIS A 39 -6.63 -25.43 -4.76
C HIS A 39 -5.87 -26.07 -5.93
N ARG A 40 -4.85 -26.89 -5.63
CA ARG A 40 -4.03 -27.56 -6.65
C ARG A 40 -4.86 -28.53 -7.48
N ILE A 41 -5.88 -29.13 -6.86
CA ILE A 41 -6.80 -30.05 -7.51
C ILE A 41 -7.73 -29.24 -8.43
N ALA A 42 -8.39 -28.19 -7.94
CA ALA A 42 -9.32 -27.37 -8.70
C ALA A 42 -8.67 -26.71 -9.92
N GLN A 43 -7.46 -26.14 -9.79
CA GLN A 43 -6.76 -25.56 -10.95
C GLN A 43 -6.36 -26.62 -11.97
N LYS A 44 -5.80 -27.75 -11.52
CA LYS A 44 -5.43 -28.84 -12.42
C LYS A 44 -6.67 -29.43 -13.10
N THR A 45 -7.78 -29.58 -12.37
CA THR A 45 -9.05 -30.05 -12.91
C THR A 45 -9.61 -29.05 -13.91
N PHE A 46 -9.64 -27.75 -13.60
CA PHE A 46 -10.14 -26.72 -14.52
C PHE A 46 -9.32 -26.64 -15.82
N ILE A 47 -7.98 -26.68 -15.73
CA ILE A 47 -7.12 -26.73 -16.91
C ILE A 47 -7.36 -28.02 -17.71
N LYS A 48 -7.53 -29.15 -17.03
CA LYS A 48 -7.80 -30.45 -17.66
C LYS A 48 -9.17 -30.47 -18.33
N ASP A 49 -10.18 -29.84 -17.75
CA ASP A 49 -11.53 -29.71 -18.30
C ASP A 49 -11.52 -28.81 -19.55
N ILE A 50 -10.76 -27.70 -19.52
CA ILE A 50 -10.52 -26.88 -20.72
C ILE A 50 -9.83 -27.70 -21.81
N GLN A 51 -8.79 -28.47 -21.48
CA GLN A 51 -8.06 -29.30 -22.44
C GLN A 51 -8.97 -30.36 -23.10
N ASN A 52 -9.85 -30.97 -22.32
CA ASN A 52 -10.77 -32.03 -22.78
C ASN A 52 -12.06 -31.51 -23.43
N SER A 53 -12.34 -30.21 -23.35
CA SER A 53 -13.52 -29.60 -23.99
C SER A 53 -13.42 -29.62 -25.52
N ASP A 54 -14.55 -29.57 -26.23
CA ASP A 54 -14.61 -29.47 -27.69
C ASP A 54 -14.37 -28.05 -28.23
N ILE A 55 -13.79 -27.17 -27.41
CA ILE A 55 -13.46 -25.79 -27.76
C ILE A 55 -12.28 -25.78 -28.75
N ASP A 56 -12.27 -24.85 -29.69
CA ASP A 56 -11.16 -24.71 -30.63
C ASP A 56 -9.81 -24.40 -29.93
N PRO A 57 -8.66 -24.75 -30.54
CA PRO A 57 -7.36 -24.58 -29.91
C PRO A 57 -7.02 -23.15 -29.49
N VAL A 58 -7.49 -22.13 -30.23
CA VAL A 58 -7.22 -20.72 -29.93
C VAL A 58 -7.99 -20.30 -28.69
N SER A 59 -9.26 -20.66 -28.61
CA SER A 59 -10.09 -20.40 -27.43
C SER A 59 -9.60 -21.17 -26.19
N LYS A 60 -9.09 -22.40 -26.34
CA LYS A 60 -8.41 -23.11 -25.24
C LYS A 60 -7.18 -22.35 -24.73
N ALA A 61 -6.32 -21.89 -25.63
CA ALA A 61 -5.13 -21.10 -25.28
C ALA A 61 -5.51 -19.80 -24.56
N LEU A 62 -6.57 -19.12 -25.02
CA LEU A 62 -7.10 -17.92 -24.36
C LEU A 62 -7.56 -18.21 -22.93
N LEU A 63 -8.37 -19.25 -22.72
CA LEU A 63 -8.87 -19.63 -21.40
C LEU A 63 -7.73 -20.01 -20.44
N ILE A 64 -6.74 -20.74 -20.93
CA ILE A 64 -5.54 -21.09 -20.15
C ILE A 64 -4.76 -19.82 -19.77
N SER A 65 -4.51 -18.91 -20.72
CA SER A 65 -3.81 -17.64 -20.46
C SER A 65 -4.55 -16.77 -19.43
N GLN A 66 -5.88 -16.63 -19.58
CA GLN A 66 -6.72 -15.91 -18.63
C GLN A 66 -6.69 -16.55 -17.24
N SER A 67 -6.73 -17.89 -17.16
CA SER A 67 -6.62 -18.60 -15.88
C SER A 67 -5.29 -18.31 -15.19
N GLY A 68 -4.18 -18.31 -15.93
CA GLY A 68 -2.86 -18.00 -15.38
C GLY A 68 -2.77 -16.57 -14.84
N LYS A 69 -3.33 -15.59 -15.57
CA LYS A 69 -3.43 -14.21 -15.11
C LYS A 69 -4.24 -14.10 -13.82
N ILE A 70 -5.43 -14.69 -13.78
CA ILE A 70 -6.31 -14.66 -12.60
C ILE A 70 -5.60 -15.30 -11.41
N ILE A 71 -4.96 -16.45 -11.59
CA ILE A 71 -4.22 -17.13 -10.51
C ILE A 71 -3.13 -16.21 -9.97
N ARG A 72 -2.32 -15.59 -10.83
CA ARG A 72 -1.26 -14.66 -10.40
C ARG A 72 -1.82 -13.48 -9.60
N GLU A 73 -2.85 -12.83 -10.13
CA GLU A 73 -3.50 -11.67 -9.51
C GLU A 73 -4.04 -12.01 -8.11
N ARG A 74 -4.68 -13.17 -8.02
CA ARG A 74 -5.29 -13.67 -6.81
C ARG A 74 -4.23 -14.11 -5.77
N THR A 75 -3.13 -14.71 -6.22
CA THR A 75 -1.98 -15.04 -5.35
C THR A 75 -1.35 -13.78 -4.75
N ASN A 76 -1.18 -12.71 -5.54
CA ASN A 76 -0.64 -11.44 -5.03
C ASN A 76 -1.54 -10.82 -3.95
N GLN A 77 -2.86 -10.79 -4.20
CA GLN A 77 -3.85 -10.36 -3.22
C GLN A 77 -3.78 -11.18 -1.93
N HIS A 78 -3.75 -12.51 -2.07
CA HIS A 78 -3.67 -13.42 -0.95
C HIS A 78 -2.41 -13.20 -0.11
N ASN A 79 -1.24 -13.16 -0.74
CA ASN A 79 0.03 -12.97 -0.04
C ASN A 79 0.03 -11.67 0.78
N THR A 80 -0.46 -10.58 0.18
CA THR A 80 -0.59 -9.28 0.85
C THR A 80 -1.49 -9.37 2.08
N LEU A 81 -2.66 -10.00 1.94
CA LEU A 81 -3.61 -10.14 3.05
C LEU A 81 -3.09 -11.09 4.15
N SER A 82 -2.35 -12.15 3.78
CA SER A 82 -1.73 -13.07 4.74
C SER A 82 -0.74 -12.34 5.64
N ILE A 83 0.03 -11.41 5.07
CA ILE A 83 0.92 -10.54 5.84
C ILE A 83 0.11 -9.59 6.74
N ALA A 84 -0.96 -9.00 6.21
CA ALA A 84 -1.77 -8.02 6.93
C ALA A 84 -2.46 -8.63 8.16
N ILE A 85 -2.99 -9.84 8.04
CA ILE A 85 -3.70 -10.55 9.11
C ILE A 85 -2.84 -10.70 10.36
N ASN A 86 -1.55 -11.00 10.20
CA ASN A 86 -0.62 -11.12 11.33
C ASN A 86 -0.42 -9.80 12.08
N SER A 87 -0.77 -8.66 11.48
CA SER A 87 -0.63 -7.32 12.06
C SER A 87 -1.95 -6.80 12.65
N ILE A 88 -3.09 -7.45 12.39
CA ILE A 88 -4.40 -7.02 12.90
C ILE A 88 -4.59 -7.62 14.29
N THR A 89 -4.48 -6.78 15.31
CA THR A 89 -4.56 -7.20 16.71
C THR A 89 -5.96 -7.04 17.33
N LYS A 90 -6.85 -6.27 16.68
CA LYS A 90 -8.23 -6.02 17.14
C LYS A 90 -9.20 -6.07 15.96
N ALA A 91 -10.33 -6.75 16.15
CA ALA A 91 -11.33 -6.97 15.10
C ALA A 91 -12.62 -6.17 15.27
N ASP A 92 -12.73 -5.42 16.37
CA ASP A 92 -14.01 -4.86 16.82
C ASP A 92 -14.68 -3.91 15.81
N LYS A 93 -13.95 -3.48 14.77
CA LYS A 93 -14.42 -2.52 13.76
C LYS A 93 -14.18 -2.95 12.31
N ILE A 94 -13.80 -4.21 12.06
CA ILE A 94 -13.53 -4.68 10.68
C ILE A 94 -14.81 -4.56 9.81
N GLU A 95 -15.98 -4.77 10.41
CA GLU A 95 -17.27 -4.66 9.73
C GLU A 95 -17.56 -3.25 9.20
N ASP A 96 -17.02 -2.21 9.86
CA ASP A 96 -17.21 -0.81 9.53
C ASP A 96 -16.32 -0.33 8.36
N VAL A 97 -15.36 -1.15 7.90
CA VAL A 97 -14.51 -0.79 6.75
C VAL A 97 -15.37 -0.66 5.49
N ASP A 98 -15.16 0.38 4.70
CA ASP A 98 -15.91 0.60 3.46
C ASP A 98 -15.64 -0.52 2.43
N ASN A 99 -16.70 -1.15 1.91
CA ASN A 99 -16.59 -2.19 0.89
C ASN A 99 -15.94 -1.68 -0.39
N ASP A 100 -16.24 -0.45 -0.82
CA ASP A 100 -15.64 0.14 -2.03
C ASP A 100 -14.14 0.40 -1.82
N TRP A 101 -13.74 0.74 -0.59
CA TRP A 101 -12.33 0.86 -0.24
C TRP A 101 -11.63 -0.50 -0.33
N ILE A 102 -12.24 -1.57 0.17
CA ILE A 102 -11.70 -2.93 0.08
C ILE A 102 -11.56 -3.36 -1.39
N VAL A 103 -12.59 -3.13 -2.21
CA VAL A 103 -12.54 -3.44 -3.65
C VAL A 103 -11.38 -2.68 -4.31
N GLN A 104 -11.24 -1.39 -4.05
CA GLN A 104 -10.15 -0.58 -4.58
C GLN A 104 -8.78 -1.07 -4.10
N PHE A 105 -8.64 -1.44 -2.83
CA PHE A 105 -7.42 -2.02 -2.28
C PHE A 105 -7.06 -3.31 -3.00
N MET A 106 -8.02 -4.23 -3.15
CA MET A 106 -7.80 -5.52 -3.82
C MET A 106 -7.43 -5.35 -5.29
N GLU A 107 -8.04 -4.40 -5.99
CA GLU A 107 -7.68 -4.04 -7.35
C GLU A 107 -6.26 -3.48 -7.45
N SER A 108 -5.79 -2.77 -6.42
CA SER A 108 -4.44 -2.21 -6.34
C SER A 108 -3.38 -3.31 -6.20
N VAL A 109 -3.58 -4.23 -5.25
CA VAL A 109 -2.52 -5.19 -4.87
C VAL A 109 -2.41 -6.39 -5.80
N LYS A 110 -3.40 -6.62 -6.69
CA LYS A 110 -3.39 -7.77 -7.61
C LYS A 110 -2.19 -7.79 -8.56
N ASN A 111 -1.62 -6.64 -8.86
CA ASN A 111 -0.46 -6.52 -9.75
C ASN A 111 0.89 -6.44 -9.00
N ILE A 112 0.88 -6.53 -7.67
CA ILE A 112 2.06 -6.34 -6.83
C ILE A 112 2.60 -7.71 -6.42
N SER A 113 3.72 -8.11 -7.02
CA SER A 113 4.44 -9.36 -6.69
C SER A 113 5.69 -9.14 -5.85
N ASP A 114 6.14 -7.89 -5.68
CA ASP A 114 7.29 -7.57 -4.83
C ASP A 114 6.90 -7.68 -3.35
N VAL A 115 7.66 -8.48 -2.60
CA VAL A 115 7.32 -8.83 -1.20
C VAL A 115 7.46 -7.63 -0.27
N GLU A 116 8.41 -6.73 -0.49
CA GLU A 116 8.57 -5.54 0.36
C GLU A 116 7.42 -4.55 0.14
N PHE A 117 6.99 -4.36 -1.11
CA PHE A 117 5.77 -3.60 -1.39
C PHE A 117 4.53 -4.27 -0.81
N GLN A 118 4.39 -5.60 -0.90
CA GLN A 118 3.28 -6.31 -0.26
C GLN A 118 3.23 -6.06 1.25
N LYS A 119 4.37 -5.94 1.94
CA LYS A 119 4.40 -5.57 3.37
C LYS A 119 3.89 -4.14 3.62
N VAL A 120 4.27 -3.18 2.78
CA VAL A 120 3.76 -1.80 2.87
C VAL A 120 2.23 -1.79 2.71
N TRP A 121 1.72 -2.44 1.66
CA TRP A 121 0.28 -2.57 1.43
C TRP A 121 -0.44 -3.31 2.55
N ALA A 122 0.19 -4.33 3.13
CA ALA A 122 -0.35 -5.06 4.27
C ALA A 122 -0.50 -4.18 5.52
N LEU A 123 0.48 -3.32 5.81
CA LEU A 123 0.39 -2.36 6.91
C LEU A 123 -0.73 -1.33 6.71
N ILE A 124 -0.91 -0.86 5.48
CA ILE A 124 -2.00 0.07 5.12
C ILE A 124 -3.36 -0.59 5.34
N PHE A 125 -3.51 -1.85 4.88
CA PHE A 125 -4.72 -2.63 5.12
C PHE A 125 -4.99 -2.83 6.61
N ALA A 126 -3.97 -3.24 7.37
CA ALA A 126 -4.10 -3.43 8.81
C ALA A 126 -4.47 -2.12 9.53
N SER A 127 -3.94 -0.98 9.09
CA SER A 127 -4.30 0.35 9.62
C SER A 127 -5.78 0.66 9.39
N GLU A 128 -6.29 0.44 8.18
CA GLU A 128 -7.69 0.66 7.85
C GLU A 128 -8.62 -0.29 8.62
N CYS A 129 -8.26 -1.58 8.73
CA CYS A 129 -9.02 -2.53 9.54
C CYS A 129 -9.02 -2.20 11.03
N SER A 130 -7.91 -1.65 11.55
CA SER A 130 -7.81 -1.26 12.96
C SER A 130 -8.58 0.02 13.27
N LYS A 131 -8.62 0.96 12.31
CA LYS A 131 -9.33 2.23 12.41
C LYS A 131 -9.96 2.55 11.04
N PRO A 132 -11.22 2.13 10.81
CA PRO A 132 -11.94 2.43 9.58
C PRO A 132 -11.98 3.93 9.30
N GLY A 133 -11.78 4.30 8.03
CA GLY A 133 -11.66 5.68 7.57
C GLY A 133 -10.32 6.35 7.89
N SER A 134 -9.31 5.60 8.36
CA SER A 134 -7.97 6.17 8.64
C SER A 134 -7.12 6.32 7.38
N VAL A 135 -7.39 5.50 6.36
CA VAL A 135 -6.68 5.51 5.09
C VAL A 135 -7.58 6.08 3.99
N PRO A 136 -7.30 7.29 3.47
CA PRO A 136 -8.10 7.85 2.39
C PRO A 136 -7.89 7.05 1.09
N LYS A 137 -8.96 6.89 0.29
CA LYS A 137 -8.91 6.21 -1.02
C LYS A 137 -7.84 6.80 -1.95
N SER A 138 -7.60 8.12 -1.87
CA SER A 138 -6.55 8.80 -2.63
C SER A 138 -5.15 8.24 -2.38
N LEU A 139 -4.85 7.79 -1.15
CA LEU A 139 -3.54 7.21 -0.83
C LEU A 139 -3.28 5.92 -1.60
N LEU A 140 -4.32 5.10 -1.84
CA LEU A 140 -4.18 3.88 -2.63
C LEU A 140 -3.72 4.19 -4.06
N PHE A 141 -4.24 5.25 -4.67
CA PHE A 141 -3.82 5.69 -6.01
C PHE A 141 -2.40 6.25 -6.05
N VAL A 142 -1.99 6.98 -5.00
CA VAL A 142 -0.61 7.48 -4.89
C VAL A 142 0.36 6.31 -4.81
N LEU A 143 0.07 5.31 -3.98
CA LEU A 143 0.91 4.13 -3.80
C LEU A 143 0.99 3.23 -5.04
N GLN A 144 -0.07 3.18 -5.85
CA GLN A 144 -0.03 2.46 -7.14
C GLN A 144 0.95 3.09 -8.14
N ARG A 145 1.15 4.41 -8.05
CA ARG A 145 2.04 5.16 -8.94
C ARG A 145 3.48 5.20 -8.43
N MET A 146 3.67 4.91 -7.14
CA MET A 146 4.95 4.98 -6.46
C MET A 146 5.82 3.78 -6.83
N ASP A 147 7.01 4.05 -7.37
CA ASP A 147 8.04 3.04 -7.54
C ASP A 147 8.97 2.95 -6.31
N LYS A 148 10.00 2.10 -6.39
CA LYS A 148 10.94 1.90 -5.28
C LYS A 148 11.73 3.19 -4.97
N ASN A 149 12.13 3.94 -5.99
CA ASN A 149 12.90 5.17 -5.82
C ASN A 149 12.02 6.25 -5.17
N ASP A 150 10.76 6.36 -5.60
CA ASP A 150 9.76 7.26 -5.00
C ASP A 150 9.57 6.95 -3.50
N ALA A 151 9.48 5.66 -3.14
CA ALA A 151 9.32 5.24 -1.75
C ALA A 151 10.56 5.57 -0.91
N GLU A 152 11.76 5.27 -1.40
CA GLU A 152 13.02 5.61 -0.75
C GLU A 152 13.18 7.13 -0.58
N LEU A 153 12.75 7.89 -1.60
CA LEU A 153 12.76 9.34 -1.57
C LEU A 153 11.79 9.89 -0.51
N PHE A 154 10.58 9.34 -0.42
CA PHE A 154 9.62 9.75 0.61
C PHE A 154 10.11 9.40 2.04
N VAL A 155 10.79 8.27 2.22
CA VAL A 155 11.43 7.90 3.50
C VAL A 155 12.51 8.92 3.87
N ARG A 156 13.37 9.29 2.91
CA ARG A 156 14.39 10.33 3.10
C ARG A 156 13.76 11.66 3.46
N PHE A 157 12.73 12.10 2.73
CA PHE A 157 11.98 13.31 3.04
C PHE A 157 11.41 13.28 4.46
N SER A 158 10.81 12.16 4.87
CA SER A 158 10.23 11.98 6.20
C SER A 158 11.26 12.10 7.33
N SER A 159 12.53 11.74 7.07
CA SER A 159 13.62 11.91 8.05
C SER A 159 13.98 13.37 8.33
N LEU A 160 13.53 14.30 7.50
CA LEU A 160 13.79 15.75 7.64
C LEU A 160 12.68 16.47 8.41
N VAL A 161 11.69 15.73 8.91
CA VAL A 161 10.62 16.28 9.76
C VAL A 161 11.18 16.58 11.13
N VAL A 162 11.13 17.86 11.51
CA VAL A 162 11.53 18.35 12.84
C VAL A 162 10.33 18.92 13.56
N LYS A 163 10.42 19.04 14.89
CA LYS A 163 9.33 19.58 15.72
C LYS A 163 9.43 21.10 15.77
N VAL A 164 8.59 21.80 15.02
CA VAL A 164 8.49 23.28 15.04
C VAL A 164 7.33 23.68 15.95
N CYS A 165 7.61 24.41 17.03
CA CYS A 165 6.60 24.85 18.00
C CYS A 165 5.71 23.72 18.55
N GLY A 166 6.26 22.51 18.68
CA GLY A 166 5.51 21.35 19.16
C GLY A 166 4.86 20.51 18.06
N VAL A 167 4.83 21.00 16.83
CA VAL A 167 4.19 20.36 15.68
C VAL A 167 5.28 19.76 14.77
N PRO A 168 5.21 18.47 14.42
CA PRO A 168 6.09 17.91 13.40
C PRO A 168 5.85 18.61 12.06
N ALA A 169 6.89 19.24 11.52
CA ALA A 169 6.87 19.92 10.23
C ALA A 169 8.12 19.53 9.42
N PRO A 170 7.98 19.19 8.13
CA PRO A 170 9.13 19.04 7.26
C PRO A 170 9.80 20.41 7.09
N CYS A 171 11.06 20.52 7.47
CA CYS A 171 11.83 21.76 7.34
C CYS A 171 12.93 21.57 6.31
N LEU A 172 12.76 22.21 5.15
CA LEU A 172 13.78 22.33 4.13
C LEU A 172 14.23 23.78 4.12
N PHE A 173 15.39 24.05 4.71
CA PHE A 173 15.99 25.38 4.68
C PHE A 173 16.97 25.44 3.50
N ASP A 174 16.65 26.32 2.56
CA ASP A 174 17.61 26.78 1.58
C ASP A 174 18.49 27.82 2.29
N GLU A 175 19.74 27.42 2.56
CA GLU A 175 20.82 28.24 3.14
C GLU A 175 20.61 28.83 4.56
N PHE A 176 21.56 28.55 5.46
CA PHE A 176 21.83 29.42 6.61
C PHE A 176 22.90 30.42 6.20
N TYR A 177 22.57 31.71 6.14
CA TYR A 177 23.56 32.77 6.20
C TYR A 177 24.08 32.88 7.63
N GLU A 178 25.09 32.06 7.99
CA GLU A 178 26.01 32.46 9.05
C GLU A 178 27.16 33.25 8.42
N SER A 179 27.31 34.50 8.86
CA SER A 179 28.36 35.42 8.44
C SER A 179 29.73 34.73 8.32
N GLY A 180 30.19 34.54 7.08
CA GLY A 180 31.60 34.33 6.76
C GLY A 180 32.10 32.88 6.62
N LYS A 181 31.24 31.86 6.50
CA LYS A 181 31.67 30.50 6.12
C LYS A 181 30.76 29.92 5.04
N GLU A 182 31.32 29.64 3.86
CA GLU A 182 30.65 28.78 2.87
C GLU A 182 30.45 27.39 3.48
N LYS A 183 29.21 27.05 3.83
CA LYS A 183 28.81 25.65 3.98
C LYS A 183 27.39 25.43 3.48
N ARG A 184 27.33 24.73 2.35
CA ARG A 184 26.50 23.56 2.06
C ARG A 184 25.12 23.59 2.72
N GLY A 185 24.14 24.17 2.03
CA GLY A 185 22.73 24.16 2.43
C GLY A 185 22.20 22.74 2.68
N ILE A 186 21.00 22.63 3.25
CA ILE A 186 20.42 21.33 3.61
C ILE A 186 20.29 20.41 2.39
N TYR A 187 20.17 20.93 1.17
CA TYR A 187 20.23 20.13 -0.07
C TYR A 187 21.50 19.26 -0.17
N GLU A 188 22.64 19.79 0.26
CA GLU A 188 23.92 19.06 0.21
C GLU A 188 24.13 18.12 1.42
N THR A 189 23.39 18.27 2.52
CA THR A 189 23.49 17.43 3.73
C THR A 189 22.34 16.44 3.92
N SER A 190 21.15 16.72 3.37
CA SER A 190 19.97 15.84 3.36
C SER A 190 20.01 14.80 2.23
N GLY A 191 20.82 15.06 1.20
CA GLY A 191 20.87 14.24 -0.01
C GLY A 191 19.55 14.26 -0.79
N MET A 192 18.82 15.38 -0.75
CA MET A 192 17.66 15.65 -1.59
C MET A 192 17.93 16.86 -2.48
N THR A 193 17.38 16.82 -3.68
CA THR A 193 17.47 17.87 -4.70
C THR A 193 16.10 18.55 -4.91
N TYR A 194 16.07 19.64 -5.67
CA TYR A 194 14.81 20.26 -6.08
C TYR A 194 13.98 19.34 -7.01
N GLU A 195 14.66 18.54 -7.84
CA GLU A 195 14.00 17.56 -8.72
C GLU A 195 13.27 16.51 -7.89
N ASP A 196 13.90 16.02 -6.83
CA ASP A 196 13.28 15.08 -5.87
C ASP A 196 12.00 15.68 -5.23
N LEU A 197 12.03 16.94 -4.81
CA LEU A 197 10.85 17.62 -4.25
C LEU A 197 9.73 17.76 -5.28
N THR A 198 10.09 18.08 -6.52
CA THR A 198 9.14 18.18 -7.63
C THR A 198 8.49 16.82 -7.91
N GLN A 199 9.26 15.73 -7.81
CA GLN A 199 8.76 14.37 -7.97
C GLN A 199 7.77 13.99 -6.85
N LEU A 200 8.11 14.27 -5.59
CA LEU A 200 7.20 14.07 -4.46
C LEU A 200 5.91 14.90 -4.59
N GLU A 201 6.00 16.12 -5.12
CA GLU A 201 4.84 16.98 -5.38
C GLU A 201 3.98 16.44 -6.54
N ALA A 202 4.59 15.92 -7.61
CA ALA A 202 3.88 15.29 -8.73
C ALA A 202 3.15 13.98 -8.32
N LEU A 203 3.63 13.31 -7.27
CA LEU A 203 2.93 12.21 -6.60
C LEU A 203 1.81 12.68 -5.66
N GLY A 204 1.77 13.97 -5.31
CA GLY A 204 0.82 14.54 -4.37
C GLY A 204 1.14 14.26 -2.90
N LEU A 205 2.39 13.90 -2.60
CA LEU A 205 2.85 13.58 -1.24
C LEU A 205 3.26 14.83 -0.47
N VAL A 206 3.75 15.84 -1.18
CA VAL A 206 4.14 17.14 -0.62
C VAL A 206 3.52 18.25 -1.45
N LYS A 207 3.35 19.41 -0.82
CA LYS A 207 3.02 20.64 -1.52
C LYS A 207 4.13 21.61 -1.24
N THR A 208 4.86 22.03 -2.27
CA THR A 208 5.87 23.06 -2.08
C THR A 208 5.16 24.40 -2.11
N SER A 209 5.19 25.12 -0.99
CA SER A 209 4.88 26.55 -1.00
C SER A 209 6.19 27.29 -0.81
N ALA A 210 6.60 28.04 -1.82
CA ALA A 210 7.64 29.03 -1.65
C ALA A 210 7.13 30.10 -0.68
N VAL A 211 7.30 29.84 0.62
CA VAL A 211 7.25 30.93 1.60
C VAL A 211 8.58 31.63 1.40
N TYR A 212 8.58 32.76 0.70
CA TYR A 212 9.64 33.73 0.85
C TYR A 212 9.65 34.12 2.33
N ALA A 213 10.46 33.44 3.13
CA ALA A 213 10.75 33.86 4.49
C ALA A 213 11.69 35.07 4.40
N GLY A 214 11.16 36.20 3.90
CA GLY A 214 11.60 37.51 4.33
C GLY A 214 11.08 37.73 5.75
N GLY A 215 11.61 36.97 6.70
CA GLY A 215 11.21 37.01 8.11
C GLY A 215 12.29 37.66 8.95
N PHE A 216 11.91 38.68 9.71
CA PHE A 216 12.77 39.50 10.57
C PHE A 216 13.50 38.67 11.65
N PHE A 217 14.79 38.91 11.81
CA PHE A 217 15.58 38.49 12.97
C PHE A 217 15.32 39.44 14.14
N ILE A 218 15.09 38.88 15.33
CA ILE A 218 15.05 39.64 16.59
C ILE A 218 16.51 39.98 16.93
N GLN A 219 16.85 41.26 16.81
CA GLN A 219 18.09 41.79 17.38
C GLN A 219 17.87 41.88 18.90
N ILE A 220 18.55 41.02 19.64
CA ILE A 220 18.64 41.16 21.09
C ILE A 220 19.64 42.29 21.34
N ASP A 221 19.16 43.46 21.72
CA ASP A 221 20.03 44.52 22.22
C ASP A 221 20.69 44.04 23.52
N GLU A 222 22.01 43.86 23.48
CA GLU A 222 22.81 43.77 24.69
C GLU A 222 22.67 45.10 25.44
N LYS A 223 22.08 45.06 26.63
CA LYS A 223 22.07 46.21 27.53
C LYS A 223 23.50 46.58 27.90
N SER A 224 23.85 47.84 27.66
CA SER A 224 25.03 48.56 28.17
C SER A 224 25.16 48.48 29.68
#